data_AF-A0A7C5XFE5-F1
#
_entry.id   AF-A0A7C5XFE5-F1
#
_cell.length_a   1.000
_cell.length_b   1.000
_cell.length_c   1.000
_cell.angle_alpha   90.00
_cell.angle_beta   90.00
_cell.angle_gamma   90.00
#
_symmetry.space_group_name_H-M   'P 1'
#
loop_
_entity.id
_entity.type
_entity.pdbx_description
1 polymer ?
#
loop_
_entity_poly.entity_id
_entity_poly.type
_entity_poly.pdbx_seq_one_letter_code
_entity_poly.pdbx_strand_id
1 'polypeptide(L)'
;MSLFRMSDVVDASTVVDYVTIIGKLHPVSSEDYMRLVRLAWDFKNAVRITTRMIAKGVDKNSILRELRGMLNKAYADSAYKAARAIVEGCLFNGCNPLHIEVRRPFIVSEGESSRLGNRNVRLENTGLVRVRYPYDESWIILRAEFGQKYLPLLRELVDLARQREVSYGARIVFRGGSIYLHLSIPIKLYLKHFRKGEAEGGFVGGFDLNSDRVNLVIIDEHGRIVDTRTAWFTETTSHGFPRNRARALRLRALAKLLKYCYTHNVGVVVFENLPLIKRRRFTRSRVGNRKITRFAKRQLIQYGIVMALKYGFKTLLTNPRGTTNSEEHDELMRKYGLDRHTASAYLTALRGLKALTNMYTTNNHKNQNCPSSHH
;
A
#
# COMPACT_ATOMS: atom_id res chain seq x y z
N MET A 1 -10.69 -26.14 -7.80
CA MET A 1 -11.46 -25.45 -6.75
C MET A 1 -11.03 -26.01 -5.41
N SER A 2 -10.27 -25.23 -4.64
CA SER A 2 -9.94 -25.52 -3.24
C SER A 2 -10.41 -24.32 -2.44
N LEU A 3 -11.47 -24.51 -1.65
CA LEU A 3 -12.00 -23.51 -0.73
C LEU A 3 -10.99 -23.33 0.41
N PHE A 4 -10.05 -22.39 0.25
CA PHE A 4 -9.46 -21.74 1.41
C PHE A 4 -10.61 -21.04 2.15
N ARG A 5 -10.97 -21.55 3.33
CA ARG A 5 -11.67 -20.76 4.35
C ARG A 5 -10.80 -19.54 4.64
N MET A 6 -11.02 -18.44 3.92
CA MET A 6 -10.39 -17.16 4.22
C MET A 6 -10.89 -16.76 5.62
N SER A 7 -9.98 -16.71 6.59
CA SER A 7 -10.27 -16.06 7.87
C SER A 7 -10.78 -14.65 7.59
N ASP A 8 -11.86 -14.23 8.26
CA ASP A 8 -12.44 -12.87 8.10
C ASP A 8 -11.50 -11.75 8.57
N VAL A 9 -10.33 -12.11 9.11
CA VAL A 9 -9.28 -11.21 9.57
C VAL A 9 -7.94 -11.64 8.97
N VAL A 10 -7.18 -10.67 8.48
CA VAL A 10 -5.85 -10.83 7.88
C VAL A 10 -4.84 -9.97 8.64
N ASP A 11 -3.65 -10.51 8.92
CA ASP A 11 -2.55 -9.73 9.48
C ASP A 11 -2.02 -8.75 8.43
N ALA A 12 -2.03 -7.45 8.76
CA ALA A 12 -1.65 -6.41 7.81
C ALA A 12 -0.17 -6.46 7.41
N SER A 13 0.69 -7.08 8.23
CA SER A 13 2.10 -7.31 7.90
C SER A 13 2.28 -8.22 6.67
N THR A 14 1.30 -9.06 6.36
CA THR A 14 1.27 -9.93 5.17
C THR A 14 0.74 -9.23 3.91
N VAL A 15 0.23 -8.01 4.04
CA VAL A 15 -0.43 -7.25 2.96
C VAL A 15 0.43 -6.10 2.44
N VAL A 16 1.39 -5.62 3.24
CA VAL A 16 2.27 -4.49 2.88
C VAL A 16 3.72 -4.93 2.92
N ASP A 17 4.21 -5.42 1.78
CA ASP A 17 5.60 -5.88 1.65
C ASP A 17 6.61 -4.74 1.44
N TYR A 18 6.14 -3.60 0.90
CA TYR A 18 7.00 -2.49 0.51
C TYR A 18 6.43 -1.12 0.87
N VAL A 19 7.31 -0.17 1.17
CA VAL A 19 7.01 1.26 1.35
C VAL A 19 7.71 2.05 0.26
N THR A 20 7.00 2.99 -0.36
CA THR A 20 7.58 3.86 -1.37
C THR A 20 8.27 5.08 -0.75
N ILE A 21 9.55 5.26 -1.06
CA ILE A 21 10.31 6.49 -0.83
C ILE A 21 10.46 7.21 -2.17
N ILE A 22 10.31 8.53 -2.17
CA ILE A 22 10.39 9.36 -3.37
C ILE A 22 11.63 10.24 -3.28
N GLY A 23 12.48 10.16 -4.30
CA GLY A 23 13.56 11.10 -4.56
C GLY A 23 13.33 11.88 -5.85
N LYS A 24 14.01 13.01 -6.00
CA LYS A 24 14.07 13.78 -7.24
C LYS A 24 15.32 13.35 -8.02
N LEU A 25 15.22 13.26 -9.35
CA LEU A 25 16.32 12.90 -10.23
C LEU A 25 16.73 14.06 -11.11
N HIS A 26 18.03 14.17 -11.34
CA HIS A 26 18.67 15.19 -12.16
C HIS A 26 19.67 14.51 -13.11
N PRO A 27 19.37 14.45 -14.42
CA PRO A 27 20.34 14.01 -15.42
C PRO A 27 21.63 14.82 -15.31
N VAL A 28 22.78 14.15 -15.41
CA VAL A 28 24.08 14.84 -15.34
C VAL A 28 24.41 15.59 -16.62
N SER A 29 23.82 15.19 -17.75
CA SER A 29 23.99 15.82 -19.06
C SER A 29 22.67 15.87 -19.85
N SER A 30 22.64 16.70 -20.89
CA SER A 30 21.53 16.75 -21.85
C SER A 30 21.36 15.43 -22.61
N GLU A 31 22.47 14.74 -22.91
CA GLU A 31 22.44 13.42 -23.55
C GLU A 31 21.75 12.38 -22.65
N ASP A 32 22.10 12.34 -21.37
CA ASP A 32 21.47 11.44 -20.39
C ASP A 32 19.98 11.74 -20.23
N TYR A 33 19.60 13.03 -20.25
CA TYR A 33 18.20 13.41 -20.26
C TYR A 33 17.46 12.88 -21.50
N MET A 34 18.02 13.08 -22.71
CA MET A 34 17.42 12.61 -23.96
C MET A 34 17.29 11.10 -24.00
N ARG A 35 18.34 10.36 -23.59
CA ARG A 35 18.31 8.89 -23.48
C ARG A 35 17.23 8.41 -22.51
N LEU A 36 17.12 9.07 -21.35
CA LEU A 36 16.10 8.73 -20.35
C LEU A 36 14.68 8.98 -20.87
N VAL A 37 14.46 10.09 -21.58
CA VAL A 37 13.16 10.42 -22.18
C VAL A 37 12.81 9.42 -23.27
N ARG A 38 13.74 9.06 -24.16
CA ARG A 38 13.54 8.03 -25.19
C ARG A 38 13.14 6.70 -24.57
N LEU A 39 13.91 6.23 -23.58
CA LEU A 39 13.60 5.00 -22.85
C LEU A 39 12.20 5.04 -22.20
N ALA A 40 11.83 6.16 -21.58
CA ALA A 40 10.53 6.30 -20.92
C ALA A 40 9.36 6.32 -21.91
N TRP A 41 9.58 6.83 -23.13
CA TRP A 41 8.61 6.78 -24.22
C TRP A 41 8.43 5.37 -24.76
N ASP A 42 9.53 4.64 -24.97
CA ASP A 42 9.47 3.28 -25.49
C ASP A 42 8.89 2.33 -24.44
N PHE A 43 9.21 2.50 -23.16
CA PHE A 43 8.57 1.79 -22.06
C PHE A 43 7.07 2.06 -21.98
N LYS A 44 6.65 3.32 -22.10
CA LYS A 44 5.23 3.70 -22.16
C LYS A 44 4.51 3.03 -23.33
N ASN A 45 5.13 3.03 -24.52
CA ASN A 45 4.56 2.41 -25.71
C ASN A 45 4.45 0.89 -25.56
N ALA A 46 5.47 0.23 -25.03
CA ALA A 46 5.46 -1.18 -24.70
C ALA A 46 4.30 -1.54 -23.77
N VAL A 47 4.09 -0.77 -22.68
CA VAL A 47 2.95 -0.97 -21.77
C VAL A 47 1.61 -0.74 -22.49
N ARG A 48 1.50 0.29 -23.33
CA ARG A 48 0.27 0.59 -24.10
C ARG A 48 -0.12 -0.55 -25.03
N ILE A 49 0.84 -1.06 -25.81
CA ILE A 49 0.63 -2.18 -26.74
C ILE A 49 0.24 -3.42 -25.94
N THR A 50 1.02 -3.75 -24.91
CA THR A 50 0.78 -4.93 -24.07
C THR A 50 -0.59 -4.90 -23.39
N THR A 51 -1.03 -3.73 -22.92
CA THR A 51 -2.36 -3.57 -22.32
C THR A 51 -3.46 -4.01 -23.30
N ARG A 52 -3.34 -3.66 -24.59
CA ARG A 52 -4.28 -4.07 -25.64
C ARG A 52 -4.17 -5.56 -25.96
N MET A 53 -2.96 -6.11 -25.99
CA MET A 53 -2.75 -7.55 -26.23
C MET A 53 -3.38 -8.40 -25.13
N ILE A 54 -3.14 -8.04 -23.86
CA ILE A 54 -3.75 -8.73 -22.70
C ILE A 54 -5.27 -8.60 -22.78
N ALA A 55 -5.81 -7.41 -23.07
CA ALA A 55 -7.25 -7.20 -23.21
C ALA A 55 -7.89 -8.04 -24.33
N LYS A 56 -7.12 -8.38 -25.38
CA LYS A 56 -7.54 -9.25 -26.50
C LYS A 56 -7.30 -10.74 -26.24
N GLY A 57 -6.75 -11.11 -25.08
CA GLY A 57 -6.49 -12.51 -24.74
C GLY A 57 -5.28 -13.13 -25.43
N VAL A 58 -4.32 -12.32 -25.92
CA VAL A 58 -3.06 -12.85 -26.49
C VAL A 58 -2.27 -13.56 -25.39
N ASP A 59 -1.63 -14.68 -25.74
CA ASP A 59 -0.86 -15.46 -24.78
C ASP A 59 0.37 -14.71 -24.26
N LYS A 60 0.76 -15.03 -23.03
CA LYS A 60 1.87 -14.39 -22.33
C LYS A 60 3.20 -14.51 -23.09
N ASN A 61 3.47 -15.64 -23.74
CA ASN A 61 4.78 -15.89 -24.36
C ASN A 61 4.94 -15.06 -25.64
N SER A 62 3.89 -14.94 -26.44
CA SER A 62 3.86 -14.06 -27.61
C SER A 62 4.02 -12.60 -27.22
N ILE A 63 3.33 -12.15 -26.17
CA ILE A 63 3.49 -10.79 -25.63
C ILE A 63 4.94 -10.52 -25.20
N LEU A 64 5.54 -11.44 -24.43
CA LEU A 64 6.93 -11.27 -23.97
C LEU A 64 7.93 -11.30 -25.12
N ARG A 65 7.66 -12.06 -26.19
CA ARG A 65 8.49 -12.06 -27.40
C ARG A 65 8.48 -10.69 -28.10
N GLU A 66 7.30 -10.12 -28.29
CA GLU A 66 7.15 -8.77 -28.87
C GLU A 66 7.84 -7.71 -28.01
N LEU A 67 7.61 -7.75 -26.70
CA LEU A 67 8.24 -6.81 -25.76
C LEU A 67 9.76 -6.89 -25.74
N ARG A 68 10.34 -8.08 -25.88
CA ARG A 68 11.80 -8.29 -25.92
C ARG A 68 12.43 -7.77 -27.20
N GLY A 69 11.67 -7.61 -28.28
CA GLY A 69 12.11 -6.89 -29.48
C GLY A 69 12.19 -5.38 -29.30
N MET A 70 11.46 -4.83 -28.31
CA MET A 70 11.43 -3.39 -28.03
C MET A 70 12.36 -2.97 -26.89
N LEU A 71 12.52 -3.84 -25.89
CA LEU A 71 13.19 -3.55 -24.62
C LEU A 71 14.01 -4.74 -24.16
N ASN A 72 15.01 -4.51 -23.30
CA ASN A 72 15.73 -5.61 -22.67
C ASN A 72 14.79 -6.49 -21.83
N LYS A 73 15.20 -7.75 -21.58
CA LYS A 73 14.39 -8.76 -20.86
C LYS A 73 13.74 -8.22 -19.57
N ALA A 74 14.50 -7.52 -18.73
CA ALA A 74 13.99 -7.05 -17.44
C ALA A 74 12.99 -5.89 -17.56
N TYR A 75 13.18 -4.99 -18.53
CA TYR A 75 12.18 -3.97 -18.84
C TYR A 75 10.93 -4.58 -19.48
N ALA A 76 11.09 -5.56 -20.38
CA ALA A 76 9.97 -6.30 -20.98
C ALA A 76 9.12 -6.99 -19.91
N ASP A 77 9.74 -7.73 -18.99
CA ASP A 77 9.04 -8.39 -17.88
C ASP A 77 8.32 -7.36 -16.97
N SER A 78 8.98 -6.22 -16.69
CA SER A 78 8.38 -5.12 -15.91
C SER A 78 7.20 -4.44 -16.64
N ALA A 79 7.31 -4.24 -17.96
CA ALA A 79 6.25 -3.66 -18.78
C ALA A 79 5.03 -4.59 -18.86
N TYR A 80 5.25 -5.90 -19.02
CA TYR A 80 4.20 -6.91 -18.98
C TYR A 80 3.43 -6.87 -17.65
N LYS A 81 4.13 -6.91 -16.53
CA LYS A 81 3.50 -6.88 -15.20
C LYS A 81 2.76 -5.56 -14.93
N ALA A 82 3.32 -4.44 -15.37
CA ALA A 82 2.66 -3.14 -15.28
C ALA A 82 1.35 -3.12 -16.09
N ALA A 83 1.38 -3.59 -17.34
CA ALA A 83 0.20 -3.71 -18.19
C ALA A 83 -0.84 -4.66 -17.61
N ARG A 84 -0.42 -5.82 -17.10
CA ARG A 84 -1.31 -6.80 -16.44
C ARG A 84 -2.02 -6.19 -15.23
N ALA A 85 -1.28 -5.51 -14.35
CA ALA A 85 -1.86 -4.84 -13.19
C ALA A 85 -2.85 -3.72 -13.58
N ILE A 86 -2.60 -3.03 -14.70
CA ILE A 86 -3.51 -2.03 -15.27
C ILE A 86 -4.81 -2.69 -15.76
N VAL A 87 -4.72 -3.81 -16.49
CA VAL A 87 -5.89 -4.55 -16.99
C VAL A 87 -6.70 -5.17 -15.86
N GLU A 88 -6.06 -5.88 -14.93
CA GLU A 88 -6.69 -6.45 -13.74
C GLU A 88 -7.39 -5.37 -12.91
N GLY A 89 -6.73 -4.23 -12.71
CA GLY A 89 -7.32 -3.07 -12.04
C GLY A 89 -8.52 -2.51 -12.79
N CYS A 90 -8.51 -2.50 -14.12
CA CYS A 90 -9.63 -2.05 -14.94
C CYS A 90 -10.84 -3.00 -14.79
N LEU A 91 -10.61 -4.30 -14.96
CA LEU A 91 -11.63 -5.35 -14.82
C LEU A 91 -12.23 -5.38 -13.41
N PHE A 92 -11.40 -5.25 -12.38
CA PHE A 92 -11.86 -5.17 -10.99
C PHE A 92 -12.83 -4.01 -10.75
N ASN A 93 -12.64 -2.89 -11.47
CA ASN A 93 -13.52 -1.73 -11.40
C ASN A 93 -14.71 -1.79 -12.37
N GLY A 94 -14.90 -2.90 -13.11
CA GLY A 94 -15.97 -3.06 -14.09
C GLY A 94 -15.82 -2.21 -15.35
N CYS A 95 -14.60 -1.76 -15.65
CA CYS A 95 -14.30 -0.95 -16.83
C CYS A 95 -13.82 -1.85 -17.99
N ASN A 96 -13.99 -1.38 -19.24
CA ASN A 96 -13.47 -2.07 -20.42
C ASN A 96 -11.96 -1.81 -20.59
N PRO A 97 -11.09 -2.85 -20.54
CA PRO A 97 -9.65 -2.67 -20.72
C PRO A 97 -9.21 -2.14 -22.09
N LEU A 98 -10.03 -2.30 -23.13
CA LEU A 98 -9.73 -1.79 -24.48
C LEU A 98 -9.73 -0.26 -24.55
N HIS A 99 -10.38 0.42 -23.61
CA HIS A 99 -10.43 1.89 -23.52
C HIS A 99 -9.32 2.48 -22.65
N ILE A 100 -8.37 1.66 -22.18
CA ILE A 100 -7.28 2.14 -21.33
C ILE A 100 -6.29 2.96 -22.17
N GLU A 101 -5.96 4.15 -21.67
CA GLU A 101 -4.95 5.01 -22.23
C GLU A 101 -3.75 5.19 -21.29
N VAL A 102 -2.56 4.83 -21.77
CA VAL A 102 -1.30 5.10 -21.10
C VAL A 102 -0.74 6.44 -21.58
N ARG A 103 -1.07 7.52 -20.88
CA ARG A 103 -0.81 8.89 -21.36
C ARG A 103 0.62 9.39 -21.14
N ARG A 104 1.18 9.17 -19.94
CA ARG A 104 2.44 9.79 -19.52
C ARG A 104 3.62 8.83 -19.63
N PRO A 105 4.83 9.29 -20.00
CA PRO A 105 6.04 8.49 -19.95
C PRO A 105 6.40 8.13 -18.50
N PHE A 106 6.90 6.91 -18.31
CA PHE A 106 7.40 6.39 -17.05
C PHE A 106 8.24 5.14 -17.30
N ILE A 107 9.04 4.75 -16.32
CA ILE A 107 9.83 3.51 -16.36
C ILE A 107 9.52 2.73 -15.09
N VAL A 108 9.43 1.40 -15.19
CA VAL A 108 9.40 0.49 -14.04
C VAL A 108 10.51 -0.52 -14.22
N SER A 109 11.25 -0.76 -13.14
CA SER A 109 12.21 -1.85 -13.03
C SER A 109 11.95 -2.59 -11.72
N GLU A 110 11.67 -3.88 -11.82
CA GLU A 110 11.54 -4.73 -10.64
C GLU A 110 12.89 -4.96 -9.93
N GLY A 111 12.79 -5.25 -8.65
CA GLY A 111 13.94 -5.60 -7.84
C GLY A 111 14.40 -7.04 -8.12
N GLU A 112 15.70 -7.24 -8.14
CA GLU A 112 16.35 -8.54 -8.29
C GLU A 112 17.62 -8.54 -7.43
N SER A 113 17.59 -9.28 -6.31
CA SER A 113 18.68 -9.25 -5.31
C SER A 113 20.01 -9.71 -5.90
N SER A 114 19.98 -10.75 -6.73
CA SER A 114 21.14 -11.27 -7.49
C SER A 114 21.76 -10.26 -8.46
N ARG A 115 21.07 -9.14 -8.74
CA ARG A 115 21.52 -8.06 -9.64
C ARG A 115 21.69 -6.73 -8.91
N LEU A 116 22.32 -6.77 -7.75
CA LEU A 116 22.61 -5.59 -6.91
C LEU A 116 21.33 -4.86 -6.48
N GLY A 117 20.32 -5.66 -6.11
CA GLY A 117 18.99 -5.22 -5.70
C GLY A 117 18.05 -4.79 -6.82
N ASN A 118 18.57 -4.24 -7.93
CA ASN A 118 17.76 -3.89 -9.11
C ASN A 118 18.63 -3.88 -10.38
N ARG A 119 18.21 -4.63 -11.41
CA ARG A 119 19.02 -4.81 -12.62
C ARG A 119 19.15 -3.54 -13.46
N ASN A 120 18.06 -2.81 -13.66
CA ASN A 120 18.01 -1.70 -14.62
C ASN A 120 18.07 -0.31 -13.98
N VAL A 121 17.72 -0.16 -12.70
CA VAL A 121 17.78 1.13 -12.00
C VAL A 121 18.55 0.94 -10.70
N ARG A 122 19.86 1.20 -10.73
CA ARG A 122 20.78 0.95 -9.62
C ARG A 122 21.01 2.21 -8.81
N LEU A 123 20.86 2.09 -7.49
CA LEU A 123 21.39 3.04 -6.53
C LEU A 123 22.86 2.72 -6.29
N GLU A 124 23.76 3.57 -6.79
CA GLU A 124 25.20 3.43 -6.54
C GLU A 124 25.55 3.93 -5.13
N ASN A 125 24.87 4.99 -4.70
CA ASN A 125 24.89 5.54 -3.36
C ASN A 125 23.60 6.37 -3.16
N THR A 126 23.49 7.12 -2.07
CA THR A 126 22.29 7.93 -1.78
C THR A 126 22.08 9.11 -2.73
N GLY A 127 23.11 9.52 -3.48
CA GLY A 127 23.11 10.69 -4.37
C GLY A 127 23.23 10.35 -5.86
N LEU A 128 23.43 9.08 -6.22
CA LEU A 128 23.73 8.66 -7.58
C LEU A 128 22.91 7.43 -7.98
N VAL A 129 22.20 7.55 -9.10
CA VAL A 129 21.39 6.50 -9.70
C VAL A 129 21.87 6.26 -11.12
N ARG A 130 21.99 4.99 -11.49
CA ARG A 130 22.29 4.57 -12.88
C ARG A 130 21.10 3.84 -13.46
N VAL A 131 20.73 4.20 -14.68
CA VAL A 131 19.64 3.55 -15.42
C VAL A 131 20.21 2.87 -16.65
N ARG A 132 20.01 1.55 -16.78
CA ARG A 132 20.50 0.77 -17.92
C ARG A 132 19.78 1.23 -19.17
N TYR A 133 20.53 1.65 -20.17
CA TYR A 133 19.99 2.02 -21.48
C TYR A 133 20.02 0.78 -22.40
N PRO A 134 18.88 0.35 -22.96
CA PRO A 134 18.80 -0.97 -23.60
C PRO A 134 19.37 -1.03 -25.03
N TYR A 135 19.70 0.10 -25.66
CA TYR A 135 20.07 0.12 -27.09
C TYR A 135 21.57 -0.01 -27.34
N ASP A 136 22.40 0.57 -26.48
CA ASP A 136 23.87 0.53 -26.58
C ASP A 136 24.51 -0.06 -25.33
N GLU A 137 23.69 -0.60 -24.43
CA GLU A 137 24.13 -1.19 -23.17
C GLU A 137 24.89 -0.23 -22.24
N SER A 138 24.79 1.08 -22.44
CA SER A 138 25.36 2.09 -21.56
C SER A 138 24.52 2.31 -20.30
N TRP A 139 25.02 3.17 -19.42
CA TRP A 139 24.33 3.62 -18.22
C TRP A 139 24.03 5.12 -18.33
N ILE A 140 22.78 5.48 -18.17
CA ILE A 140 22.35 6.88 -17.96
C ILE A 140 22.67 7.23 -16.50
N ILE A 141 23.35 8.35 -16.28
CA ILE A 141 23.78 8.77 -14.94
C ILE A 141 22.87 9.90 -14.43
N LEU A 142 22.35 9.73 -13.22
CA LEU A 142 21.39 10.63 -12.61
C LEU A 142 21.83 10.97 -11.19
N ARG A 143 21.94 12.25 -10.85
CA ARG A 143 21.99 12.67 -9.45
C ARG A 143 20.62 12.49 -8.82
N ALA A 144 20.59 12.04 -7.58
CA ALA A 144 19.39 11.78 -6.82
C ALA A 144 19.34 12.59 -5.53
N GLU A 145 18.20 13.20 -5.26
CA GLU A 145 17.95 13.96 -4.03
C GLU A 145 16.82 13.31 -3.24
N PHE A 146 17.13 12.88 -2.03
CA PHE A 146 16.16 12.30 -1.10
C PHE A 146 16.07 13.16 0.17
N GLY A 147 14.91 13.14 0.83
CA GLY A 147 14.75 13.82 2.11
C GLY A 147 15.75 13.26 3.14
N GLN A 148 16.40 14.14 3.90
CA GLN A 148 17.52 13.81 4.79
C GLN A 148 17.23 12.65 5.76
N LYS A 149 16.00 12.59 6.28
CA LYS A 149 15.54 11.51 7.17
C LYS A 149 15.61 10.10 6.56
N TYR A 150 15.66 9.98 5.23
CA TYR A 150 15.72 8.69 4.53
C TYR A 150 17.16 8.26 4.21
N LEU A 151 18.16 9.13 4.37
CA LEU A 151 19.54 8.83 3.98
C LEU A 151 20.13 7.63 4.75
N PRO A 152 19.94 7.46 6.08
CA PRO A 152 20.44 6.29 6.79
C PRO A 152 19.87 4.97 6.23
N LEU A 153 18.57 4.94 5.98
CA LEU A 153 17.88 3.80 5.36
C LEU A 153 18.43 3.50 3.96
N LEU A 154 18.63 4.53 3.14
CA LEU A 154 19.10 4.36 1.77
C LEU A 154 20.55 3.91 1.70
N ARG A 155 21.40 4.29 2.66
CA ARG A 155 22.77 3.76 2.77
C ARG A 155 22.72 2.25 3.03
N GLU A 156 21.99 1.82 4.06
CA GLU A 156 21.85 0.40 4.37
C GLU A 156 21.23 -0.39 3.21
N LEU A 157 20.24 0.17 2.51
CA LEU A 157 19.66 -0.46 1.32
C LEU A 157 20.72 -0.72 0.24
N VAL A 158 21.61 0.25 -0.02
CA VAL A 158 22.68 0.11 -1.02
C VAL A 158 23.66 -0.97 -0.61
N ASP A 159 24.04 -1.02 0.68
CA ASP A 159 24.98 -2.01 1.19
C ASP A 159 24.42 -3.43 1.10
N LEU A 160 23.18 -3.64 1.57
CA LEU A 160 22.47 -4.92 1.47
C LEU A 160 22.25 -5.33 0.00
N ALA A 161 22.01 -4.36 -0.89
CA ALA A 161 21.84 -4.64 -2.30
C ALA A 161 23.15 -5.11 -2.94
N ARG A 162 24.29 -4.52 -2.56
CA ARG A 162 25.63 -4.95 -2.99
C ARG A 162 25.96 -6.37 -2.50
N GLN A 163 25.56 -6.68 -1.27
CA GLN A 163 25.65 -8.02 -0.67
C GLN A 163 24.65 -9.02 -1.29
N ARG A 164 23.75 -8.56 -2.17
CA ARG A 164 22.68 -9.35 -2.82
C ARG A 164 21.66 -9.94 -1.84
N GLU A 165 21.50 -9.32 -0.68
CA GLU A 165 20.57 -9.75 0.37
C GLU A 165 19.17 -9.14 0.19
N VAL A 166 19.09 -7.97 -0.44
CA VAL A 166 17.84 -7.24 -0.62
C VAL A 166 17.58 -6.89 -2.07
N SER A 167 16.30 -6.82 -2.44
CA SER A 167 15.84 -6.24 -3.69
C SER A 167 14.93 -5.05 -3.44
N TYR A 168 14.92 -4.12 -4.39
CA TYR A 168 14.03 -2.95 -4.34
C TYR A 168 13.45 -2.66 -5.73
N GLY A 169 12.17 -2.33 -5.76
CA GLY A 169 11.53 -1.86 -6.99
C GLY A 169 11.89 -0.40 -7.26
N ALA A 170 12.02 -0.04 -8.53
CA ALA A 170 12.28 1.33 -8.94
C ALA A 170 11.28 1.77 -10.01
N ARG A 171 10.70 2.95 -9.83
CA ARG A 171 9.80 3.56 -10.81
C ARG A 171 10.20 5.01 -11.05
N ILE A 172 10.46 5.37 -12.30
CA ILE A 172 10.79 6.74 -12.70
C ILE A 172 9.53 7.39 -13.29
N VAL A 173 9.17 8.58 -12.80
CA VAL A 173 7.96 9.30 -13.19
C VAL A 173 8.28 10.74 -13.56
N PHE A 174 7.68 11.21 -14.66
CA PHE A 174 7.80 12.58 -15.13
C PHE A 174 6.56 13.38 -14.71
N ARG A 175 6.76 14.48 -13.99
CA ARG A 175 5.66 15.32 -13.48
C ARG A 175 6.09 16.78 -13.34
N GLY A 176 5.38 17.67 -14.04
CA GLY A 176 5.57 19.12 -13.91
C GLY A 176 6.99 19.57 -14.21
N GLY A 177 7.57 19.07 -15.30
CA GLY A 177 8.97 19.34 -15.68
C GLY A 177 10.03 18.63 -14.83
N SER A 178 9.65 17.97 -13.73
CA SER A 178 10.58 17.24 -12.85
C SER A 178 10.52 15.73 -13.04
N ILE A 179 11.63 15.07 -12.70
CA ILE A 179 11.78 13.62 -12.73
C ILE A 179 11.87 13.10 -11.30
N TYR A 180 11.08 12.08 -10.98
CA TYR A 180 11.02 11.49 -9.65
C TYR A 180 11.34 10.01 -9.70
N LEU A 181 12.15 9.54 -8.75
CA LEU A 181 12.41 8.14 -8.48
C LEU A 181 11.56 7.68 -7.30
N HIS A 182 10.71 6.70 -7.55
CA HIS A 182 9.93 6.01 -6.53
C HIS A 182 10.62 4.67 -6.24
N LEU A 183 11.19 4.53 -5.05
CA LEU A 183 11.83 3.31 -4.57
C LEU A 183 10.86 2.52 -3.69
N SER A 184 10.58 1.27 -4.05
CA SER A 184 9.81 0.32 -3.24
C SER A 184 10.77 -0.42 -2.31
N ILE A 185 10.83 0.02 -1.06
CA ILE A 185 11.73 -0.51 -0.01
C ILE A 185 11.01 -1.59 0.79
N PRO A 186 11.63 -2.75 1.07
CA PRO A 186 11.03 -3.77 1.93
C PRO A 186 10.59 -3.20 3.27
N ILE A 187 9.39 -3.55 3.71
CA ILE A 187 8.77 -3.02 4.92
C ILE A 187 9.64 -3.28 6.15
N LYS A 188 10.28 -4.45 6.26
CA LYS A 188 11.16 -4.81 7.38
C LYS A 188 12.31 -3.82 7.53
N LEU A 189 12.99 -3.54 6.41
CA LEU A 189 14.10 -2.58 6.38
C LEU A 189 13.60 -1.15 6.68
N TYR A 190 12.43 -0.77 6.16
CA TYR A 190 11.81 0.52 6.47
C TYR A 190 11.50 0.66 7.97
N LEU A 191 10.92 -0.37 8.61
CA LEU A 191 10.58 -0.36 10.02
C LEU A 191 11.81 -0.33 10.92
N LYS A 192 12.91 -0.99 10.55
CA LYS A 192 14.20 -0.90 11.26
C LYS A 192 14.66 0.54 11.48
N HIS A 193 14.48 1.41 10.48
CA HIS A 193 14.91 2.82 10.54
C HIS A 193 13.85 3.78 11.09
N PHE A 194 12.58 3.42 11.01
CA PHE A 194 11.47 4.33 11.32
C PHE A 194 10.58 3.88 12.47
N ARG A 195 10.94 2.81 13.18
CA ARG A 195 10.25 2.39 14.40
C ARG A 195 10.16 3.56 15.38
N LYS A 196 9.02 3.66 16.06
CA LYS A 196 8.66 4.69 17.05
C LYS A 196 8.44 4.13 18.45
N GLY A 197 8.18 2.83 18.55
CA GLY A 197 7.92 2.11 19.79
C GLY A 197 7.58 0.66 19.51
N GLU A 198 7.37 -0.09 20.58
CA GLU A 198 6.81 -1.45 20.59
C GLU A 198 5.52 -1.40 21.40
N ALA A 199 4.40 -1.82 20.83
CA ALA A 199 3.10 -1.76 21.49
C ALA A 199 2.76 -3.13 22.08
N GLU A 200 2.73 -3.21 23.40
CA GLU A 200 2.53 -4.46 24.16
C GLU A 200 1.25 -4.43 25.00
N GLY A 201 0.38 -3.44 24.76
CA GLY A 201 -0.81 -3.22 25.58
C GLY A 201 -1.95 -4.23 25.35
N GLY A 202 -2.80 -4.40 26.35
CA GLY A 202 -3.90 -5.38 26.32
C GLY A 202 -5.13 -4.93 25.53
N PHE A 203 -5.24 -3.65 25.19
CA PHE A 203 -6.45 -3.12 24.53
C PHE A 203 -6.43 -3.25 23.01
N VAL A 204 -7.64 -3.26 22.43
CA VAL A 204 -7.87 -3.33 20.99
C VAL A 204 -8.50 -2.03 20.49
N GLY A 205 -7.86 -1.37 19.52
CA GLY A 205 -8.36 -0.15 18.89
C GLY A 205 -8.98 -0.43 17.52
N GLY A 206 -10.28 -0.18 17.35
CA GLY A 206 -10.97 -0.26 16.06
C GLY A 206 -11.07 1.10 15.37
N PHE A 207 -10.80 1.15 14.07
CA PHE A 207 -10.83 2.37 13.27
C PHE A 207 -11.90 2.32 12.18
N ASP A 208 -12.75 3.35 12.11
CA ASP A 208 -13.57 3.66 10.93
C ASP A 208 -13.00 4.89 10.20
N LEU A 209 -12.63 4.70 8.93
CA LEU A 209 -11.97 5.71 8.09
C LEU A 209 -12.95 6.32 7.10
N ASN A 210 -13.25 7.61 7.24
CA ASN A 210 -14.19 8.33 6.38
C ASN A 210 -13.55 9.52 5.65
N SER A 211 -14.32 10.13 4.76
CA SER A 211 -13.83 11.22 3.90
C SER A 211 -13.59 12.54 4.65
N ASP A 212 -14.29 12.71 5.77
CA ASP A 212 -14.44 13.91 6.60
C ASP A 212 -14.07 13.68 8.08
N ARG A 213 -13.88 12.42 8.50
CA ARG A 213 -13.51 12.06 9.87
C ARG A 213 -12.77 10.72 9.96
N VAL A 214 -12.13 10.48 11.10
CA VAL A 214 -11.70 9.15 11.54
C VAL A 214 -12.26 8.90 12.93
N ASN A 215 -12.93 7.78 13.13
CA ASN A 215 -13.44 7.33 14.42
C ASN A 215 -12.54 6.22 14.96
N LEU A 216 -12.26 6.28 16.26
CA LEU A 216 -11.51 5.30 17.03
C LEU A 216 -12.37 4.86 18.22
N VAL A 217 -12.46 3.55 18.42
CA VAL A 217 -13.01 2.94 19.65
C VAL A 217 -11.95 2.02 20.24
N ILE A 218 -11.68 2.17 21.53
CA ILE A 218 -10.79 1.30 22.29
C ILE A 218 -11.64 0.39 23.17
N ILE A 219 -11.39 -0.91 23.09
CA ILE A 219 -12.08 -1.92 23.89
C ILE A 219 -11.08 -2.73 24.72
N ASP A 220 -11.56 -3.24 25.84
CA ASP A 220 -10.82 -4.23 26.64
C ASP A 220 -10.97 -5.66 26.09
N GLU A 221 -10.33 -6.61 26.76
CA GLU A 221 -10.34 -8.04 26.42
C GLU A 221 -11.74 -8.69 26.50
N HIS A 222 -12.70 -8.05 27.18
CA HIS A 222 -14.09 -8.48 27.30
C HIS A 222 -15.00 -7.80 26.27
N GLY A 223 -14.44 -6.92 25.41
CA GLY A 223 -15.20 -6.16 24.42
C GLY A 223 -15.97 -4.97 24.99
N ARG A 224 -15.68 -4.56 26.23
CA ARG A 224 -16.26 -3.35 26.82
C ARG A 224 -15.53 -2.12 26.29
N ILE A 225 -16.28 -1.04 26.04
CA ILE A 225 -15.70 0.22 25.55
C ILE A 225 -14.93 0.87 26.70
N VAL A 226 -13.64 1.09 26.47
CA VAL A 226 -12.75 1.83 27.38
C VAL A 226 -12.78 3.32 27.03
N ASP A 227 -12.71 3.65 25.74
CA ASP A 227 -12.73 5.03 25.28
C ASP A 227 -13.14 5.16 23.80
N THR A 228 -13.60 6.35 23.43
CA THR A 228 -13.92 6.70 22.04
C THR A 228 -13.33 8.05 21.67
N ARG A 229 -12.84 8.17 20.43
CA ARG A 229 -12.26 9.42 19.89
C ARG A 229 -12.68 9.61 18.44
N THR A 230 -13.04 10.84 18.10
CA THR A 230 -13.31 11.23 16.71
C THR A 230 -12.41 12.40 16.31
N ALA A 231 -11.67 12.22 15.22
CA ALA A 231 -10.89 13.28 14.61
C ALA A 231 -11.61 13.82 13.37
N TRP A 232 -12.11 15.04 13.47
CA TRP A 232 -12.87 15.73 12.43
C TRP A 232 -11.98 16.53 11.49
N PHE A 233 -12.33 16.52 10.20
CA PHE A 233 -11.72 17.32 9.13
C PHE A 233 -12.74 17.56 8.01
N THR A 234 -13.91 18.07 8.38
CA THR A 234 -15.09 18.25 7.50
C THR A 234 -14.81 19.18 6.33
N GLU A 235 -13.94 20.17 6.50
CA GLU A 235 -13.51 21.14 5.50
C GLU A 235 -12.86 20.47 4.28
N THR A 236 -12.31 19.26 4.45
CA THR A 236 -11.70 18.51 3.35
C THR A 236 -12.69 18.03 2.29
N THR A 237 -13.99 18.12 2.59
CA THR A 237 -15.08 17.75 1.67
C THR A 237 -15.74 18.96 1.01
N SER A 238 -15.37 20.17 1.42
CA SER A 238 -15.89 21.43 0.88
C SER A 238 -15.52 21.64 -0.60
N HIS A 239 -16.34 22.42 -1.31
CA HIS A 239 -16.05 22.81 -2.69
C HIS A 239 -14.71 23.55 -2.79
N GLY A 240 -13.91 23.28 -3.83
CA GLY A 240 -12.63 23.97 -4.04
C GLY A 240 -11.48 23.52 -3.13
N PHE A 241 -11.72 22.70 -2.10
CA PHE A 241 -10.64 22.34 -1.16
C PHE A 241 -9.48 21.58 -1.84
N PRO A 242 -8.21 22.02 -1.67
CA PRO A 242 -7.08 21.40 -2.36
C PRO A 242 -6.87 19.93 -1.97
N ARG A 243 -6.76 19.05 -2.97
CA ARG A 243 -6.61 17.59 -2.77
C ARG A 243 -5.40 17.21 -1.91
N ASN A 244 -4.27 17.88 -2.11
CA ASN A 244 -3.04 17.61 -1.34
C ASN A 244 -3.21 18.03 0.12
N ARG A 245 -3.85 19.17 0.39
CA ARG A 245 -4.17 19.64 1.74
C ARG A 245 -5.14 18.69 2.43
N ALA A 246 -6.17 18.22 1.73
CA ALA A 246 -7.13 17.25 2.27
C ALA A 246 -6.45 15.94 2.66
N ARG A 247 -5.52 15.47 1.82
CA ARG A 247 -4.71 14.29 2.13
C ARG A 247 -3.87 14.54 3.39
N ALA A 248 -3.16 15.65 3.48
CA ALA A 248 -2.32 15.96 4.64
C ALA A 248 -3.10 15.99 5.96
N LEU A 249 -4.29 16.61 5.98
CA LEU A 249 -5.16 16.65 7.15
C LEU A 249 -5.62 15.24 7.59
N ARG A 250 -6.09 14.41 6.65
CA ARG A 250 -6.49 13.02 6.92
C ARG A 250 -5.35 12.19 7.52
N LEU A 251 -4.16 12.29 6.94
CA LEU A 251 -2.99 11.55 7.41
C LEU A 251 -2.57 12.02 8.81
N ARG A 252 -2.64 13.33 9.08
CA ARG A 252 -2.36 13.90 10.40
C ARG A 252 -3.36 13.44 11.46
N ALA A 253 -4.66 13.44 11.12
CA ALA A 253 -5.71 12.96 12.02
C ALA A 253 -5.50 11.49 12.39
N LEU A 254 -5.26 10.63 11.40
CA LEU A 254 -4.96 9.21 11.63
C LEU A 254 -3.68 9.01 12.46
N ALA A 255 -2.61 9.75 12.16
CA ALA A 255 -1.37 9.67 12.92
C ALA A 255 -1.54 10.12 14.39
N LYS A 256 -2.40 11.12 14.65
CA LYS A 256 -2.75 11.56 16.01
C LYS A 256 -3.46 10.45 16.78
N LEU A 257 -4.45 9.80 16.17
CA LEU A 257 -5.20 8.72 16.81
C LEU A 257 -4.34 7.46 17.02
N LEU A 258 -3.43 7.12 16.11
CA LEU A 258 -2.48 6.01 16.34
C LEU A 258 -1.50 6.32 17.48
N LYS A 259 -1.01 7.57 17.58
CA LYS A 259 -0.21 7.98 18.75
C LYS A 259 -1.04 7.87 20.04
N TYR A 260 -2.32 8.26 19.98
CA TYR A 260 -3.23 8.14 21.11
C TYR A 260 -3.40 6.68 21.55
N CYS A 261 -3.64 5.74 20.63
CA CYS A 261 -3.65 4.31 20.93
C CYS A 261 -2.37 3.87 21.66
N TYR A 262 -1.21 4.30 21.16
CA TYR A 262 0.09 3.91 21.72
C TYR A 262 0.24 4.36 23.18
N THR A 263 -0.18 5.59 23.49
CA THR A 263 -0.10 6.14 24.85
C THR A 263 -1.22 5.65 25.79
N HIS A 264 -2.20 4.90 25.30
CA HIS A 264 -3.34 4.38 26.08
C HIS A 264 -3.36 2.85 26.09
N ASN A 265 -2.18 2.22 26.11
CA ASN A 265 -2.03 0.78 26.30
C ASN A 265 -2.80 -0.11 25.29
N VAL A 266 -2.93 0.36 24.05
CA VAL A 266 -3.43 -0.45 22.94
C VAL A 266 -2.27 -1.26 22.38
N GLY A 267 -2.41 -2.58 22.25
CA GLY A 267 -1.43 -3.43 21.55
C GLY A 267 -1.88 -3.83 20.15
N VAL A 268 -3.19 -3.84 19.91
CA VAL A 268 -3.78 -4.28 18.63
C VAL A 268 -4.58 -3.15 18.02
N VAL A 269 -4.35 -2.88 16.73
CA VAL A 269 -5.20 -1.97 15.96
C VAL A 269 -5.85 -2.69 14.78
N VAL A 270 -7.11 -2.35 14.53
CA VAL A 270 -7.95 -3.04 13.57
C VAL A 270 -8.52 -2.05 12.57
N PHE A 271 -8.28 -2.30 11.28
CA PHE A 271 -8.86 -1.53 10.18
C PHE A 271 -9.82 -2.38 9.35
N GLU A 272 -10.78 -1.74 8.71
CA GLU A 272 -11.66 -2.37 7.73
C GLU A 272 -10.91 -2.68 6.40
N ASN A 273 -10.86 -3.96 6.00
CA ASN A 273 -10.21 -4.50 4.80
C ASN A 273 -11.03 -4.27 3.54
N LEU A 274 -11.02 -3.05 3.05
CA LEU A 274 -11.79 -2.66 1.87
C LEU A 274 -11.20 -3.03 0.50
N PRO A 275 -9.85 -3.15 0.32
CA PRO A 275 -9.28 -3.51 -0.98
C PRO A 275 -9.83 -4.79 -1.60
N LEU A 276 -10.27 -5.75 -0.78
CA LEU A 276 -10.80 -7.03 -1.24
C LEU A 276 -12.25 -6.96 -1.74
N ILE A 277 -13.05 -5.95 -1.35
CA ILE A 277 -14.53 -6.08 -1.40
C ILE A 277 -15.28 -4.96 -2.11
N LYS A 278 -14.85 -3.68 -2.03
CA LYS A 278 -15.67 -2.59 -2.61
C LYS A 278 -15.29 -2.26 -4.05
N ARG A 279 -16.10 -2.72 -5.01
CA ARG A 279 -16.32 -2.01 -6.29
C ARG A 279 -16.85 -0.61 -5.97
N ARG A 280 -16.35 0.44 -6.65
CA ARG A 280 -16.90 1.79 -6.49
C ARG A 280 -18.36 1.78 -6.95
N ARG A 281 -19.31 1.78 -6.02
CA ARG A 281 -20.73 1.97 -6.33
C ARG A 281 -21.00 3.47 -6.39
N PHE A 282 -21.11 4.00 -7.59
CA PHE A 282 -21.58 5.37 -7.78
C PHE A 282 -23.06 5.45 -7.40
N THR A 283 -23.45 6.52 -6.73
CA THR A 283 -24.84 6.82 -6.36
C THR A 283 -25.44 7.81 -7.36
N ARG A 284 -26.73 8.14 -7.22
CA ARG A 284 -27.35 9.22 -8.03
C ARG A 284 -26.85 10.63 -7.64
N SER A 285 -26.14 10.77 -6.53
CA SER A 285 -25.65 12.06 -6.03
C SER A 285 -24.31 12.45 -6.67
N ARG A 286 -24.28 13.58 -7.37
CA ARG A 286 -23.04 14.15 -7.93
C ARG A 286 -22.01 14.47 -6.84
N VAL A 287 -22.46 14.91 -5.66
CA VAL A 287 -21.61 15.17 -4.49
C VAL A 287 -21.07 13.86 -3.89
N GLY A 288 -21.93 12.84 -3.75
CA GLY A 288 -21.54 11.50 -3.30
C GLY A 288 -20.50 10.85 -4.23
N ASN A 289 -20.73 10.90 -5.53
CA ASN A 289 -19.81 10.39 -6.55
C ASN A 289 -18.48 11.14 -6.56
N ARG A 290 -18.50 12.46 -6.32
CA ARG A 290 -17.29 13.26 -6.17
C ARG A 290 -16.49 12.85 -4.93
N LYS A 291 -17.15 12.58 -3.79
CA LYS A 291 -16.50 12.06 -2.57
C LYS A 291 -15.88 10.68 -2.81
N ILE A 292 -16.62 9.76 -3.43
CA ILE A 292 -16.15 8.40 -3.79
C ILE A 292 -14.94 8.44 -4.73
N THR A 293 -14.95 9.35 -5.71
CA THR A 293 -13.87 9.48 -6.70
C THR A 293 -12.62 10.13 -6.09
N ARG A 294 -12.80 11.10 -5.19
CA ARG A 294 -11.70 11.87 -4.59
C ARG A 294 -11.09 11.21 -3.35
N PHE A 295 -11.84 10.39 -2.63
CA PHE A 295 -11.37 9.76 -1.39
C PHE A 295 -10.49 8.55 -1.70
N ALA A 296 -9.19 8.70 -1.47
CA ALA A 296 -8.22 7.64 -1.64
C ALA A 296 -8.19 6.71 -0.41
N LYS A 297 -9.34 6.09 -0.04
CA LYS A 297 -9.47 5.25 1.17
C LYS A 297 -8.40 4.16 1.24
N ARG A 298 -8.09 3.50 0.12
CA ARG A 298 -7.00 2.51 0.01
C ARG A 298 -5.63 3.09 0.42
N GLN A 299 -5.31 4.30 -0.03
CA GLN A 299 -4.05 4.96 0.33
C GLN A 299 -4.02 5.36 1.81
N LEU A 300 -5.18 5.73 2.38
CA LEU A 300 -5.30 6.06 3.79
C LEU A 300 -5.14 4.80 4.67
N ILE A 301 -5.73 3.67 4.28
CA ILE A 301 -5.55 2.37 4.96
C ILE A 301 -4.09 1.94 4.89
N GLN A 302 -3.47 1.94 3.70
CA GLN A 302 -2.05 1.58 3.55
C GLN A 302 -1.15 2.46 4.42
N TYR A 303 -1.41 3.77 4.48
CA TYR A 303 -0.69 4.66 5.39
C TYR A 303 -0.95 4.32 6.85
N GLY A 304 -2.20 4.03 7.22
CA GLY A 304 -2.59 3.59 8.57
C GLY A 304 -1.85 2.35 9.02
N ILE A 305 -1.78 1.32 8.16
CA ILE A 305 -1.02 0.08 8.40
C ILE A 305 0.45 0.40 8.65
N VAL A 306 1.12 1.12 7.74
CA VAL A 306 2.54 1.44 7.90
C VAL A 306 2.78 2.26 9.17
N MET A 307 1.91 3.23 9.48
CA MET A 307 2.03 4.02 10.71
C MET A 307 1.80 3.19 11.97
N ALA A 308 0.87 2.23 11.94
CA ALA A 308 0.61 1.34 13.04
C ALA A 308 1.81 0.42 13.31
N LEU A 309 2.36 -0.19 12.25
CA LEU A 309 3.56 -1.03 12.33
C LEU A 309 4.77 -0.28 12.88
N LYS A 310 4.90 1.04 12.63
CA LYS A 310 5.97 1.86 13.23
C LYS A 310 5.88 1.93 14.76
N TYR A 311 4.68 1.85 15.33
CA TYR A 311 4.48 1.81 16.78
C TYR A 311 4.52 0.39 17.35
N GLY A 312 4.76 -0.64 16.51
CA GLY A 312 4.80 -2.03 16.93
C GLY A 312 3.42 -2.65 17.19
N PHE A 313 2.32 -2.00 16.80
CA PHE A 313 1.00 -2.61 16.98
C PHE A 313 0.84 -3.87 16.15
N LYS A 314 0.22 -4.91 16.73
CA LYS A 314 -0.39 -5.98 15.96
C LYS A 314 -1.53 -5.39 15.13
N THR A 315 -1.35 -5.37 13.82
CA THR A 315 -2.26 -4.67 12.91
C THR A 315 -3.12 -5.67 12.15
N LEU A 316 -4.44 -5.61 12.34
CA LEU A 316 -5.40 -6.54 11.74
C LEU A 316 -6.29 -5.84 10.71
N LEU A 317 -6.64 -6.57 9.66
CA LEU A 317 -7.55 -6.14 8.60
C LEU A 317 -8.79 -7.04 8.59
N THR A 318 -9.96 -6.49 8.89
CA THR A 318 -11.22 -7.24 9.00
C THR A 318 -12.09 -7.10 7.74
N ASN A 319 -12.84 -8.14 7.40
CA ASN A 319 -13.80 -8.08 6.30
C ASN A 319 -14.90 -7.02 6.56
N PRO A 320 -15.18 -6.09 5.62
CA PRO A 320 -16.23 -5.07 5.75
C PRO A 320 -17.69 -5.60 5.73
N ARG A 321 -17.93 -6.88 5.41
CA ARG A 321 -19.32 -7.39 5.30
C ARG A 321 -20.06 -7.26 6.65
N GLY A 322 -21.27 -6.71 6.63
CA GLY A 322 -22.14 -6.57 7.81
C GLY A 322 -21.73 -5.48 8.83
N THR A 323 -20.93 -4.48 8.45
CA THR A 323 -20.53 -3.37 9.36
C THR A 323 -21.42 -2.14 9.29
N THR A 324 -22.27 -2.03 8.26
CA THR A 324 -23.14 -0.88 8.05
C THR A 324 -24.49 -1.39 7.53
N ASN A 325 -25.56 -1.23 8.31
CA ASN A 325 -26.93 -1.73 8.05
C ASN A 325 -27.16 -3.22 8.36
N SER A 326 -26.54 -3.78 9.41
CA SER A 326 -26.95 -5.06 10.00
C SER A 326 -27.81 -4.82 11.24
N GLU A 327 -28.68 -5.76 11.60
CA GLU A 327 -29.44 -5.71 12.86
C GLU A 327 -28.50 -5.53 14.06
N GLU A 328 -27.36 -6.24 14.08
CA GLU A 328 -26.31 -6.06 15.08
C GLU A 328 -25.79 -4.61 15.17
N HIS A 329 -25.70 -3.89 14.05
CA HIS A 329 -25.22 -2.50 14.04
C HIS A 329 -26.25 -1.54 14.66
N ASP A 330 -27.53 -1.72 14.33
CA ASP A 330 -28.62 -0.90 14.87
C ASP A 330 -28.87 -1.18 16.36
N GLU A 331 -28.79 -2.45 16.78
CA GLU A 331 -28.89 -2.84 18.19
C GLU A 331 -27.76 -2.26 19.03
N LEU A 332 -26.52 -2.31 18.54
CA LEU A 332 -25.37 -1.73 19.23
C LEU A 332 -25.46 -0.21 19.37
N MET A 333 -25.94 0.48 18.33
CA MET A 333 -26.19 1.92 18.40
C MET A 333 -27.18 2.26 19.52
N ARG A 334 -28.29 1.49 19.64
CA ARG A 334 -29.29 1.69 20.70
C ARG A 334 -28.74 1.36 22.09
N LYS A 335 -28.04 0.23 22.22
CA LYS A 335 -27.52 -0.27 23.50
C LYS A 335 -26.45 0.63 24.12
N TYR A 336 -25.56 1.19 23.30
CA TYR A 336 -24.42 1.98 23.76
C TYR A 336 -24.51 3.48 23.43
N GLY A 337 -25.63 3.94 22.85
CA GLY A 337 -25.83 5.34 22.46
C GLY A 337 -24.82 5.84 21.41
N LEU A 338 -24.28 4.95 20.59
CA LEU A 338 -23.21 5.28 19.64
C LEU A 338 -23.76 5.87 18.34
N ASP A 339 -23.07 6.85 17.78
CA ASP A 339 -23.32 7.26 16.40
C ASP A 339 -22.88 6.15 15.42
N ARG A 340 -23.45 6.17 14.21
CA ARG A 340 -23.23 5.17 13.16
C ARG A 340 -21.74 4.83 12.93
N HIS A 341 -20.87 5.84 12.88
CA HIS A 341 -19.45 5.64 12.57
C HIS A 341 -18.67 5.10 13.75
N THR A 342 -19.02 5.54 14.96
CA THR A 342 -18.45 4.97 16.19
C THR A 342 -18.89 3.52 16.40
N ALA A 343 -20.15 3.19 16.09
CA ALA A 343 -20.63 1.80 16.09
C ALA A 343 -19.88 0.93 15.06
N SER A 344 -19.59 1.45 13.86
CA SER A 344 -18.76 0.73 12.87
C SER A 344 -17.32 0.51 13.34
N ALA A 345 -16.71 1.49 14.00
CA ALA A 345 -15.39 1.35 14.61
C ALA A 345 -15.38 0.32 15.75
N TYR A 346 -16.43 0.31 16.60
CA TYR A 346 -16.61 -0.68 17.66
C TYR A 346 -16.75 -2.11 17.13
N LEU A 347 -17.61 -2.33 16.12
CA LEU A 347 -17.73 -3.62 15.44
C LEU A 347 -16.40 -4.10 14.85
N THR A 348 -15.63 -3.16 14.29
CA THR A 348 -14.29 -3.46 13.76
C THR A 348 -13.36 -3.94 14.88
N ALA A 349 -13.36 -3.27 16.04
CA ALA A 349 -12.58 -3.68 17.20
C ALA A 349 -12.99 -5.08 17.70
N LEU A 350 -14.30 -5.32 17.88
CA LEU A 350 -14.84 -6.60 18.34
C LEU A 350 -14.47 -7.76 17.42
N ARG A 351 -14.51 -7.57 16.10
CA ARG A 351 -14.10 -8.59 15.13
C ARG A 351 -12.63 -8.93 15.25
N GLY A 352 -11.78 -7.93 15.46
CA GLY A 352 -10.36 -8.13 15.73
C GLY A 352 -10.15 -8.92 17.02
N LEU A 353 -10.85 -8.55 18.11
CA LEU A 353 -10.78 -9.25 19.39
C LEU A 353 -11.21 -10.73 19.25
N LYS A 354 -12.38 -11.00 18.67
CA LYS A 354 -12.86 -12.38 18.43
C LYS A 354 -11.87 -13.22 17.63
N ALA A 355 -11.27 -12.64 16.58
CA ALA A 355 -10.29 -13.33 15.77
C ALA A 355 -9.01 -13.68 16.56
N LEU A 356 -8.57 -12.78 17.44
CA LEU A 356 -7.45 -13.05 18.33
C LEU A 356 -7.77 -14.20 19.28
N THR A 357 -8.91 -14.16 19.97
CA THR A 357 -9.34 -15.23 20.88
C THR A 357 -9.34 -16.59 20.18
N ASN A 358 -9.94 -16.68 18.99
CA ASN A 358 -9.97 -17.92 18.21
C ASN A 358 -8.57 -18.43 17.82
N MET A 359 -7.63 -17.53 17.49
CA MET A 359 -6.25 -17.90 17.19
C MET A 359 -5.55 -18.50 18.42
N TYR A 360 -5.75 -17.93 19.62
CA TYR A 360 -5.18 -18.46 20.86
C TYR A 360 -5.77 -19.82 21.22
N THR A 361 -7.09 -20.01 21.13
CA THR A 361 -7.76 -21.30 21.41
C THR A 361 -7.28 -22.41 20.47
N THR A 362 -7.12 -22.10 19.19
CA THR A 362 -6.65 -23.08 18.18
C THR A 362 -5.20 -23.52 18.43
N ASN A 363 -4.32 -22.60 18.83
CA ASN A 363 -2.93 -22.92 19.12
C ASN A 363 -2.78 -23.74 20.41
N ASN A 364 -3.60 -23.47 21.43
CA ASN A 364 -3.60 -24.27 22.66
C ASN A 364 -4.06 -25.71 22.43
N HIS A 365 -5.05 -25.94 21.56
CA HIS A 365 -5.47 -27.30 21.19
C HIS A 365 -4.41 -28.06 20.38
N LYS A 366 -3.59 -27.37 19.57
CA LYS A 366 -2.48 -28.01 18.85
C LYS A 366 -1.34 -28.42 19.78
N ASN A 367 -1.02 -27.60 20.78
CA ASN A 367 0.04 -27.91 21.75
C ASN A 367 -0.35 -29.01 22.75
N GLN A 368 -1.65 -29.26 22.97
CA GLN A 368 -2.12 -30.38 23.80
C GLN A 368 -2.14 -31.74 23.06
N ASN A 369 -2.01 -31.75 21.73
CA ASN A 369 -2.06 -32.97 20.91
C ASN A 369 -0.67 -33.41 20.37
N CYS A 370 0.43 -32.84 20.85
CA CYS A 370 1.75 -33.43 20.65
C CYS A 370 1.94 -34.56 21.69
N PRO A 371 2.05 -35.84 21.29
CA PRO A 371 2.40 -36.89 22.23
C PRO A 371 3.81 -36.60 22.74
N SER A 372 3.95 -36.47 24.06
CA SER A 372 5.24 -36.58 24.74
C SER A 372 5.84 -37.94 24.40
N SER A 373 6.79 -37.98 23.48
CA SER A 373 7.63 -39.14 23.24
C SER A 373 8.56 -39.29 24.44
N HIS A 374 8.06 -39.95 25.48
CA HIS A 374 8.90 -40.64 26.45
C HIS A 374 9.14 -42.05 25.92
N HIS A 375 10.35 -42.28 25.42
CA HIS A 375 11.11 -43.51 25.62
C HIS A 375 12.59 -43.19 25.58
#